data_AF-A0A958ZAS8-F1
#
_entry.id   AF-A0A958ZAS8-F1
#
_cell.length_a   1.000
_cell.length_b   1.000
_cell.length_c   1.000
_cell.angle_alpha   90.00
_cell.angle_beta   90.00
_cell.angle_gamma   90.00
#
_symmetry.space_group_name_H-M   'P 1'
#
loop_
_entity.id
_entity.type
_entity.pdbx_description
1 polymer ?
#
loop_
_entity_poly.entity_id
_entity_poly.type
_entity_poly.pdbx_seq_one_letter_code
_entity_poly.pdbx_strand_id
1 'polypeptide(L)'
;QWHYEDIIRLPDIDPVEALTLKRKIDASNQDRTDMVEYIDSYFLDKYKDVKVLPAATINTESPAWAIDRLSILALKIYHMKEEANRESASEQHRQACNQKLQVLLEQRKDLSSAIDDLLDDISKGKKYMKVYKQMKMYNDDELNPMLYSKK
;
A
#
# COMPACT_ATOMS: atom_id res chain seq x y z
N GLN A 1 11.33 -5.36 0.16
CA GLN A 1 10.75 -4.95 1.45
C GLN A 1 10.28 -6.15 2.29
N TRP A 2 9.45 -7.06 1.76
CA TRP A 2 8.96 -8.23 2.51
C TRP A 2 10.06 -9.03 3.22
N HIS A 3 11.12 -9.43 2.52
CA HIS A 3 12.21 -10.17 3.15
C HIS A 3 12.98 -9.39 4.22
N TYR A 4 13.00 -8.05 4.17
CA TYR A 4 13.56 -7.26 5.27
C TYR A 4 12.66 -7.32 6.50
N GLU A 5 11.34 -7.37 6.32
CA GLU A 5 10.37 -7.61 7.40
C GLU A 5 10.53 -9.01 8.01
N ASP A 6 10.83 -10.03 7.19
CA ASP A 6 11.11 -11.38 7.71
C ASP A 6 12.36 -11.37 8.61
N ILE A 7 13.46 -10.77 8.13
CA ILE A 7 14.75 -10.76 8.86
C ILE A 7 14.65 -9.93 10.15
N ILE A 8 14.06 -8.74 10.12
CA ILE A 8 13.99 -7.86 11.31
C ILE A 8 13.12 -8.43 12.44
N ARG A 9 12.29 -9.44 12.15
CA ARG A 9 11.43 -10.14 13.12
C ARG A 9 12.11 -11.33 13.80
N LEU A 10 13.36 -11.65 13.42
CA LEU A 10 14.15 -12.68 14.10
C LEU A 10 14.42 -12.25 15.56
N PRO A 11 14.10 -13.06 16.58
CA PRO A 11 14.26 -12.67 17.99
C PRO A 11 15.72 -12.42 18.40
N ASP A 12 16.67 -13.05 17.70
CA ASP A 12 18.10 -13.07 17.97
C ASP A 12 18.91 -12.17 17.01
N ILE A 13 18.24 -11.31 16.23
CA ILE A 13 18.92 -10.37 15.33
C ILE A 13 19.87 -9.43 16.07
N ASP A 14 21.03 -9.19 15.47
CA ASP A 14 21.96 -8.17 15.98
C ASP A 14 21.29 -6.78 15.99
N PRO A 15 21.31 -6.03 17.11
CA PRO A 15 20.64 -4.73 17.20
C PRO A 15 21.16 -3.67 16.20
N VAL A 16 22.44 -3.73 15.82
CA VAL A 16 23.03 -2.78 14.87
C VAL A 16 22.57 -3.10 13.45
N GLU A 17 22.52 -4.39 13.09
CA GLU A 17 21.94 -4.85 11.84
C GLU A 17 20.44 -4.54 11.75
N ALA A 18 19.70 -4.75 12.85
CA ALA A 18 18.29 -4.43 12.96
C ALA A 18 18.01 -2.94 12.67
N LEU A 19 18.82 -2.03 13.22
CA LEU A 19 18.70 -0.60 12.93
C LEU A 19 18.97 -0.28 11.45
N THR A 20 19.95 -0.94 10.84
CA THR A 20 20.27 -0.78 9.42
C THR A 20 19.10 -1.23 8.54
N LEU A 21 18.50 -2.39 8.84
CA LEU A 21 17.31 -2.87 8.15
C LEU A 21 16.11 -1.96 8.37
N LYS A 22 15.89 -1.48 9.59
CA LYS A 22 14.79 -0.56 9.90
C LYS A 22 14.84 0.70 9.03
N ARG A 23 16.03 1.30 8.88
CA ARG A 23 16.22 2.47 8.00
C ARG A 23 15.91 2.16 6.54
N LYS A 24 16.30 0.99 6.04
CA LYS A 24 15.95 0.55 4.67
C LYS A 24 14.45 0.34 4.49
N ILE A 25 13.78 -0.25 5.48
CA ILE A 25 12.33 -0.44 5.49
C ILE A 25 11.60 0.91 5.49
N ASP A 26 12.06 1.85 6.31
CA ASP A 26 11.47 3.19 6.41
C ASP A 26 11.62 3.97 5.10
N ALA A 27 12.82 3.94 4.48
CA ALA A 27 13.04 4.55 3.18
C ALA A 27 12.13 3.94 2.11
N SER A 28 12.06 2.60 2.01
CA SER A 28 11.18 1.90 1.06
C SER A 28 9.69 2.22 1.28
N ASN A 29 9.27 2.41 2.54
CA ASN A 29 7.90 2.83 2.86
C ASN A 29 7.61 4.28 2.46
N GLN A 30 8.62 5.15 2.55
CA GLN A 30 8.51 6.53 2.11
C GLN A 30 8.41 6.60 0.58
N ASP A 31 9.29 5.91 -0.15
CA ASP A 31 9.26 5.86 -1.62
C ASP A 31 7.90 5.38 -2.14
N ARG A 32 7.31 4.36 -1.49
CA ARG A 32 5.97 3.88 -1.80
C ARG A 32 4.89 4.94 -1.57
N THR A 33 4.99 5.67 -0.47
CA THR A 33 4.05 6.77 -0.15
C THR A 33 4.16 7.89 -1.18
N ASP A 34 5.38 8.28 -1.53
CA ASP A 34 5.63 9.34 -2.51
C ASP A 34 5.10 8.94 -3.90
N MET A 35 5.24 7.66 -4.27
CA MET A 35 4.67 7.11 -5.49
C MET A 35 3.13 7.18 -5.50
N VAL A 36 2.48 6.93 -4.37
CA VAL A 36 1.02 7.07 -4.23
C VAL A 36 0.60 8.52 -4.46
N GLU A 37 1.27 9.49 -3.84
CA GLU A 37 0.97 10.91 -4.03
C GLU A 37 1.23 11.37 -5.48
N TYR A 38 2.24 10.81 -6.13
CA TYR A 38 2.52 11.05 -7.55
C TYR A 38 1.40 10.53 -8.45
N ILE A 39 0.93 9.29 -8.23
CA ILE A 39 -0.18 8.70 -9.01
C ILE A 39 -1.47 9.49 -8.80
N ASP A 40 -1.76 9.93 -7.57
CA ASP A 40 -2.92 10.77 -7.29
C ASP A 40 -2.83 12.12 -8.01
N SER A 41 -1.65 12.73 -8.04
CA SER A 41 -1.41 13.98 -8.78
C SER A 41 -1.67 13.79 -10.28
N TYR A 42 -1.25 12.65 -10.85
CA TYR A 42 -1.54 12.31 -12.24
C TYR A 42 -3.04 12.18 -12.51
N PHE A 43 -3.80 11.45 -11.68
CA PHE A 43 -5.24 11.31 -11.87
C PHE A 43 -5.99 12.62 -11.66
N LEU A 44 -5.56 13.44 -10.70
CA LEU A 44 -6.13 14.76 -10.47
C LEU A 44 -5.97 15.66 -11.71
N ASP A 45 -4.79 15.67 -12.33
CA ASP A 45 -4.56 16.42 -13.57
C ASP A 45 -5.36 15.83 -14.74
N LYS A 46 -5.39 14.50 -14.88
CA LYS A 46 -6.12 13.80 -15.95
C LYS A 46 -7.62 14.09 -15.94
N TYR A 47 -8.23 14.23 -14.75
CA TYR A 47 -9.67 14.42 -14.61
C TYR A 47 -10.07 15.87 -14.24
N LYS A 48 -9.14 16.84 -14.30
CA LYS A 48 -9.39 18.23 -13.87
C LYS A 48 -10.51 18.93 -14.65
N ASP A 49 -10.70 18.54 -15.91
CA ASP A 49 -11.71 19.15 -16.81
C ASP A 49 -13.05 18.39 -16.80
N VAL A 50 -13.17 17.32 -16.00
CA VAL A 50 -14.43 16.58 -15.87
C VAL A 50 -15.44 17.42 -15.10
N LYS A 51 -16.61 17.66 -15.71
CA LYS A 51 -17.71 18.36 -15.06
C LYS A 51 -18.35 17.49 -13.99
N VAL A 52 -18.19 17.91 -12.74
CA VAL A 52 -18.80 17.25 -11.58
C VAL A 52 -20.32 17.40 -11.62
N LEU A 53 -21.04 16.29 -11.46
CA LEU A 53 -22.50 16.27 -11.44
C LEU A 53 -23.04 16.79 -10.08
N PRO A 54 -24.25 17.36 -10.02
CA PRO A 54 -24.81 17.89 -8.77
C PRO A 54 -24.93 16.87 -7.63
N ALA A 55 -25.10 15.59 -7.96
CA ALA A 55 -25.19 14.49 -7.00
C ALA A 55 -23.86 13.76 -6.77
N ALA A 56 -22.74 14.33 -7.23
CA ALA A 56 -21.46 13.67 -7.14
C ALA A 56 -20.99 13.51 -5.68
N THR A 57 -20.32 12.41 -5.40
CA THR A 57 -19.83 12.07 -4.06
C THR A 57 -18.30 11.91 -4.06
N ILE A 58 -17.70 11.94 -2.87
CA ILE A 58 -16.32 11.49 -2.69
C ILE A 58 -16.31 9.99 -2.38
N ASN A 59 -15.15 9.36 -2.58
CA ASN A 59 -14.89 8.04 -2.03
C ASN A 59 -14.05 8.15 -0.75
N THR A 60 -14.02 7.08 0.06
CA THR A 60 -13.25 7.04 1.31
C THR A 60 -11.73 7.15 1.09
N GLU A 61 -11.26 6.75 -0.09
CA GLU A 61 -9.87 6.83 -0.51
C GLU A 61 -9.76 7.24 -1.99
N SER A 62 -8.57 7.69 -2.37
CA SER A 62 -8.25 8.02 -3.75
C SER A 62 -7.89 6.78 -4.57
N PRO A 63 -7.88 6.87 -5.92
CA PRO A 63 -7.44 5.77 -6.78
C PRO A 63 -6.02 5.29 -6.45
N ALA A 64 -5.08 6.18 -6.13
CA ALA A 64 -3.70 5.76 -5.84
C ALA A 64 -3.59 4.95 -4.54
N TRP A 65 -4.33 5.32 -3.48
CA TRP A 65 -4.37 4.53 -2.25
C TRP A 65 -5.03 3.17 -2.45
N ALA A 66 -6.05 3.07 -3.32
CA ALA A 66 -6.62 1.80 -3.70
C ALA A 66 -5.59 0.91 -4.43
N ILE A 67 -4.80 1.49 -5.34
CA ILE A 67 -3.71 0.82 -6.05
C ILE A 67 -2.58 0.39 -5.10
N ASP A 68 -2.25 1.19 -4.08
CA ASP A 68 -1.27 0.80 -3.05
C ASP A 68 -1.70 -0.49 -2.35
N ARG A 69 -2.97 -0.57 -1.91
CA ARG A 69 -3.51 -1.79 -1.30
C ARG A 69 -3.46 -2.98 -2.26
N LEU A 70 -3.73 -2.76 -3.55
CA LEU A 70 -3.61 -3.80 -4.57
C LEU A 70 -2.16 -4.29 -4.71
N SER A 71 -1.17 -3.39 -4.62
CA SER A 71 0.25 -3.75 -4.65
C SER A 71 0.69 -4.58 -3.44
N ILE A 72 0.22 -4.23 -2.23
CA ILE A 72 0.45 -5.01 -1.02
C ILE A 72 -0.21 -6.38 -1.14
N LEU A 73 -1.43 -6.42 -1.67
CA LEU A 73 -2.16 -7.66 -1.86
C LEU A 73 -1.43 -8.59 -2.85
N ALA A 74 -0.82 -8.05 -3.90
CA ALA A 74 0.00 -8.83 -4.83
C ALA A 74 1.20 -9.49 -4.12
N LEU A 75 1.88 -8.76 -3.22
CA LEU A 75 2.96 -9.33 -2.40
C LEU A 75 2.45 -10.45 -1.47
N LYS A 76 1.30 -10.25 -0.81
CA LYS A 76 0.67 -11.27 0.03
C LYS A 76 0.32 -12.53 -0.77
N ILE A 77 -0.24 -12.36 -1.97
CA ILE A 77 -0.57 -13.48 -2.86
C ILE A 77 0.68 -14.24 -3.25
N TYR A 78 1.76 -13.55 -3.61
CA TYR A 78 3.03 -14.18 -3.97
C TYR A 78 3.54 -15.08 -2.85
N HIS A 79 3.72 -14.55 -1.64
CA HIS A 79 4.27 -15.33 -0.52
C HIS A 79 3.28 -16.39 0.02
N MET A 80 1.97 -16.13 -0.01
CA MET A 80 0.98 -17.16 0.35
C MET A 80 1.00 -18.32 -0.65
N LYS A 81 1.24 -18.04 -1.94
CA LYS A 81 1.40 -19.06 -2.96
C LYS A 81 2.67 -19.88 -2.73
N GLU A 82 3.78 -19.26 -2.31
CA GLU A 82 4.99 -20.01 -1.92
C GLU A 82 4.68 -20.99 -0.77
N GLU A 83 4.03 -20.54 0.30
CA GLU A 83 3.68 -21.40 1.44
C GLU A 83 2.65 -22.50 1.09
N ALA A 84 1.68 -22.18 0.24
CA ALA A 84 0.70 -23.15 -0.23
C ALA A 84 1.32 -24.30 -1.06
N ASN A 85 2.48 -24.04 -1.68
CA ASN A 85 3.21 -25.00 -2.51
C ASN A 85 4.51 -25.51 -1.86
N ARG A 86 4.76 -25.19 -0.59
CA ARG A 86 6.00 -25.58 0.09
C ARG A 86 6.05 -27.09 0.30
N GLU A 87 6.95 -27.76 -0.42
CA GLU A 87 7.10 -29.22 -0.39
C GLU A 87 7.47 -29.74 1.01
N SER A 88 8.30 -28.98 1.73
CA SER A 88 8.73 -29.33 3.09
C SER A 88 7.63 -29.17 4.16
N ALA A 89 6.48 -28.60 3.82
CA ALA A 89 5.38 -28.41 4.76
C ALA A 89 4.48 -29.65 4.85
N SER A 90 3.68 -29.75 5.91
CA SER A 90 2.65 -30.79 5.99
C SER A 90 1.53 -30.52 4.98
N GLU A 91 0.82 -31.57 4.59
CA GLU A 91 -0.34 -31.45 3.71
C GLU A 91 -1.42 -30.53 4.34
N GLN A 92 -1.65 -30.67 5.64
CA GLN A 92 -2.59 -29.82 6.38
C GLN A 92 -2.20 -28.33 6.31
N HIS A 93 -0.90 -28.00 6.41
CA HIS A 93 -0.41 -26.63 6.26
C HIS A 93 -0.66 -26.10 4.85
N ARG A 94 -0.29 -26.87 3.82
CA ARG A 94 -0.53 -26.47 2.42
C ARG A 94 -2.01 -26.25 2.14
N GLN A 95 -2.89 -27.09 2.66
CA GLN A 95 -4.35 -26.92 2.51
C GLN A 95 -4.86 -25.65 3.21
N ALA A 96 -4.41 -25.39 4.43
CA ALA A 96 -4.76 -24.16 5.15
C ALA A 96 -4.25 -22.90 4.43
N CYS A 97 -3.02 -22.94 3.89
CA CYS A 97 -2.48 -21.83 3.09
C CYS A 97 -3.21 -21.67 1.75
N ASN A 98 -3.63 -22.76 1.10
CA ASN A 98 -4.45 -22.69 -0.11
C ASN A 98 -5.81 -22.03 0.15
N GLN A 99 -6.47 -22.31 1.27
CA GLN A 99 -7.71 -21.62 1.65
C GLN A 99 -7.50 -20.12 1.80
N LYS A 100 -6.42 -19.71 2.48
CA LYS A 100 -6.04 -18.29 2.61
C LYS A 100 -5.71 -17.67 1.25
N LEU A 101 -5.02 -18.40 0.37
CA LEU A 101 -4.70 -17.96 -0.98
C LEU A 101 -5.97 -17.65 -1.79
N GLN A 102 -7.00 -18.49 -1.70
CA GLN A 102 -8.27 -18.23 -2.39
C GLN A 102 -8.92 -16.91 -1.94
N VAL A 103 -8.93 -16.64 -0.63
CA VAL A 103 -9.43 -15.36 -0.09
C VAL A 103 -8.63 -14.17 -0.64
N LEU A 104 -7.31 -14.27 -0.71
CA LEU A 104 -6.47 -13.20 -1.26
C LEU A 104 -6.73 -12.97 -2.76
N LEU A 105 -6.97 -14.05 -3.52
CA LEU A 105 -7.30 -13.97 -4.95
C LEU A 105 -8.68 -13.34 -5.19
N GLU A 106 -9.66 -13.65 -4.34
CA GLU A 106 -10.98 -13.00 -4.35
C GLU A 106 -10.86 -11.51 -4.03
N GLN A 107 -10.16 -11.15 -2.95
CA GLN A 107 -9.88 -9.75 -2.60
C GLN A 107 -9.23 -8.98 -3.76
N ARG A 108 -8.35 -9.62 -4.55
CA ARG A 108 -7.70 -8.98 -5.69
C ARG A 108 -8.71 -8.69 -6.80
N LYS A 109 -9.62 -9.62 -7.06
CA LYS A 109 -10.68 -9.44 -8.06
C LYS A 109 -11.60 -8.30 -7.65
N ASP A 110 -12.07 -8.31 -6.41
CA ASP A 110 -13.01 -7.31 -5.90
C ASP A 110 -12.37 -5.92 -5.88
N LEU A 111 -11.13 -5.81 -5.39
CA LEU A 111 -10.42 -4.54 -5.35
C LEU A 111 -10.12 -4.00 -6.75
N SER A 112 -9.71 -4.86 -7.69
CA SER A 112 -9.45 -4.42 -9.07
C SER A 112 -10.73 -3.89 -9.73
N SER A 113 -11.84 -4.61 -9.57
CA SER A 113 -13.14 -4.19 -10.12
C SER A 113 -13.60 -2.87 -9.50
N ALA A 114 -13.46 -2.72 -8.17
CA ALA A 114 -13.81 -1.49 -7.47
C ALA A 114 -12.94 -0.28 -7.89
N ILE A 115 -11.67 -0.51 -8.24
CA ILE A 115 -10.79 0.54 -8.77
C ILE A 115 -11.26 0.97 -10.17
N ASP A 116 -11.58 0.01 -11.04
CA ASP A 116 -12.11 0.30 -12.38
C ASP A 116 -13.42 1.09 -12.31
N ASP A 117 -14.35 0.67 -11.45
CA ASP A 117 -15.62 1.37 -11.21
C ASP A 117 -15.39 2.79 -10.68
N LEU A 118 -14.45 2.97 -9.73
CA LEU A 118 -14.11 4.28 -9.19
C LEU A 118 -13.57 5.21 -10.27
N LEU A 119 -12.66 4.74 -11.12
CA LEU A 119 -12.08 5.52 -12.20
C LEU A 119 -13.12 5.88 -13.26
N ASP A 120 -14.03 4.95 -13.58
CA ASP A 120 -15.16 5.19 -14.49
C ASP A 120 -16.11 6.26 -13.93
N ASP A 121 -16.50 6.15 -12.65
CA ASP A 121 -17.36 7.13 -11.98
C ASP A 121 -16.72 8.52 -11.90
N ILE A 122 -15.41 8.60 -11.66
CA ILE A 122 -14.65 9.86 -11.73
C ILE A 122 -14.69 10.43 -13.14
N SER A 123 -14.44 9.61 -14.16
CA SER A 123 -14.44 10.05 -15.57
C SER A 123 -15.80 10.60 -16.03
N LYS A 124 -16.90 10.11 -15.42
CA LYS A 124 -18.28 10.54 -15.69
C LYS A 124 -18.75 11.67 -14.77
N GLY A 125 -17.91 12.17 -13.88
CA GLY A 125 -18.24 13.24 -12.93
C GLY A 125 -19.23 12.83 -11.83
N LYS A 126 -19.48 11.52 -11.66
CA LYS A 126 -20.31 10.98 -10.56
C LYS A 126 -19.56 10.92 -9.24
N LYS A 127 -18.24 10.81 -9.31
CA LYS A 127 -17.33 11.02 -8.19
C LYS A 127 -16.33 12.11 -8.54
N TYR A 128 -15.81 12.78 -7.52
CA TYR A 128 -14.72 13.74 -7.69
C TYR A 128 -13.57 13.39 -6.74
N MET A 129 -12.36 13.70 -7.18
CA MET A 129 -11.16 13.41 -6.42
C MET A 129 -10.92 14.50 -5.36
N LYS A 130 -10.57 14.06 -4.15
CA LYS A 130 -10.01 14.91 -3.11
C LYS A 130 -8.77 14.20 -2.56
N VAL A 131 -7.62 14.83 -2.73
CA VAL A 131 -6.32 14.25 -2.34
C VAL A 131 -5.84 14.94 -1.06
N TYR A 132 -5.33 14.15 -0.13
CA TYR A 132 -4.66 14.63 1.08
C TYR A 132 -3.23 14.11 1.07
N LYS A 133 -2.26 15.01 1.24
CA LYS A 133 -0.85 14.63 1.39
C LYS A 133 -0.58 14.12 2.81
N GLN A 134 0.45 13.29 2.96
CA GLN A 134 0.88 12.85 4.27
C GLN A 134 1.41 13.99 5.13
N MET A 135 1.02 13.99 6.41
CA MET A 135 1.40 15.00 7.40
C MET A 135 2.37 14.39 8.44
N LYS A 136 3.39 13.67 7.98
CA LYS A 136 4.38 13.03 8.86
C LYS A 136 5.44 14.05 9.32
N MET A 137 5.22 14.61 10.50
CA MET A 137 6.10 15.65 11.10
C MET A 137 7.53 15.16 11.35
N TYR A 138 7.73 13.89 11.68
CA TYR A 138 9.05 13.37 12.08
C TYR A 138 10.02 13.16 10.90
N ASN A 139 9.53 13.22 9.66
CA ASN A 139 10.37 13.17 8.46
C ASN A 139 10.88 14.55 8.05
N ASP A 140 10.38 15.62 8.67
CA ASP A 140 10.77 17.00 8.41
C ASP A 140 11.68 17.48 9.55
N ASP A 141 12.90 17.89 9.20
CA ASP A 141 13.91 18.36 10.14
C ASP A 141 13.46 19.60 10.94
N GLU A 142 12.58 20.43 10.38
CA GLU A 142 12.02 21.62 11.04
C GLU A 142 10.90 21.27 12.01
N LEU A 143 10.27 20.10 11.85
CA LEU A 143 9.12 19.67 12.63
C LEU A 143 9.43 18.53 13.61
N ASN A 144 10.59 17.88 13.46
CA ASN A 144 11.02 16.80 14.34
C ASN A 144 11.73 17.35 15.61
N PRO A 145 11.13 17.20 16.81
CA PRO A 145 11.70 17.72 18.05
C PRO A 145 13.09 17.20 18.38
N MET A 146 13.41 15.98 17.96
CA MET A 146 14.71 15.38 18.19
C MET A 146 15.82 15.94 17.30
N LEU A 147 15.45 16.66 16.22
CA LEU A 147 16.37 17.27 15.26
C LEU A 147 16.52 18.77 15.53
N TYR A 148 15.41 19.50 15.64
CA TYR A 148 15.49 20.96 15.86
C TYR A 148 15.93 21.33 17.28
N SER A 149 15.67 20.50 18.30
CA SER A 149 16.14 20.77 19.69
C SER A 149 17.63 20.51 19.88
N LYS A 150 18.34 20.02 18.86
CA LYS A 150 19.80 19.85 18.86
C LYS A 150 20.54 21.00 18.18
N LYS A 151 19.83 21.95 17.58
CA LYS A 151 20.38 23.22 17.09
C LYS A 151 20.43 24.23 18.23
#